data_AF-H2YZ35-F1
#
_entry.id   AF-H2YZ35-F1
#
_cell.length_a   1.000
_cell.length_b   1.000
_cell.length_c   1.000
_cell.angle_alpha   90.00
_cell.angle_beta   90.00
_cell.angle_gamma   90.00
#
_symmetry.space_group_name_H-M   'P 1'
#
loop_
_entity.id
_entity.type
_entity.pdbx_description
1 polymer ?
#
loop_
_entity_poly.entity_id
_entity_poly.type
_entity_poly.pdbx_seq_one_letter_code
_entity_poly.pdbx_strand_id
1 'polypeptide(L)'
;MNILPKKSWHVRNKDNVAKVRKDEEEARQQEKEIARRVGLAEQEARLDLLRNRSRSKHHQEISSTSKANSGTVVQFVAEGNKPTNFFQDIESSGVSLTAKNSENEAEKKKEKEEAE
;
A
#
# COMPACT_ATOMS: atom_id res chain seq x y z
N MET A 1 4.56 25.43 -55.69
CA MET A 1 5.17 24.13 -55.33
C MET A 1 5.38 24.08 -53.81
N ASN A 2 4.80 23.12 -53.08
CA ASN A 2 4.99 22.99 -51.62
C ASN A 2 6.26 22.19 -51.30
N ILE A 3 7.26 22.87 -50.75
CA ILE A 3 8.56 22.28 -50.39
C ILE A 3 8.63 21.79 -48.93
N LEU A 4 7.65 22.14 -48.10
CA LEU A 4 7.66 21.88 -46.65
C LEU A 4 7.71 20.38 -46.32
N PRO A 5 6.90 19.48 -46.94
CA PRO A 5 6.90 18.06 -46.59
C PRO A 5 8.24 17.36 -46.83
N LYS A 6 9.08 17.93 -47.70
CA LYS A 6 10.42 17.41 -48.03
C LYS A 6 11.49 17.83 -47.01
N LYS A 7 11.13 18.62 -46.00
CA LYS A 7 12.07 19.08 -44.96
C LYS A 7 12.00 18.16 -43.75
N SER A 8 13.17 17.80 -43.23
CA SER A 8 13.31 16.94 -42.04
C SER A 8 12.74 17.55 -40.77
N TRP A 9 12.62 18.87 -40.68
CA TRP A 9 12.06 19.59 -39.54
C TRP A 9 10.53 19.79 -39.62
N HIS A 10 9.87 19.30 -40.66
CA HIS A 10 8.43 19.49 -40.82
C HIS A 10 7.66 18.79 -39.68
N VAL A 11 6.94 19.58 -38.88
CA VAL A 11 6.28 19.14 -37.64
C VAL A 11 5.29 17.99 -37.87
N ARG A 12 4.51 18.02 -38.96
CA ARG A 12 3.50 16.98 -39.24
C ARG A 12 4.05 15.77 -40.01
N ASN A 13 5.37 15.66 -40.21
CA ASN A 13 5.95 14.45 -40.77
C ASN A 13 5.74 13.31 -39.78
N LYS A 14 5.31 12.15 -40.27
CA LYS A 14 5.00 10.99 -39.41
C LYS A 14 6.16 10.62 -38.49
N ASP A 15 7.39 10.70 -38.99
CA ASP A 15 8.60 10.41 -38.21
C ASP A 15 8.82 11.39 -37.07
N ASN A 16 8.51 12.68 -37.27
CA ASN A 16 8.65 13.69 -36.24
C ASN A 16 7.52 13.60 -35.20
N VAL A 17 6.30 13.32 -35.65
CA VAL A 17 5.17 13.05 -34.74
C VAL A 17 5.45 11.81 -33.89
N ALA A 18 6.05 10.77 -34.46
CA ALA A 18 6.43 9.56 -33.72
C ALA A 18 7.52 9.84 -32.67
N LYS A 19 8.51 10.69 -32.99
CA LYS A 19 9.53 11.14 -32.02
C LYS A 19 8.91 11.90 -30.86
N VAL A 20 8.06 12.89 -31.16
CA VAL A 20 7.35 13.66 -30.13
C VAL A 20 6.54 12.74 -29.23
N ARG A 21 5.80 11.79 -29.81
CA ARG A 21 5.01 10.83 -29.04
C ARG A 21 5.89 9.98 -28.12
N LYS A 22 7.04 9.52 -28.61
CA LYS A 22 8.00 8.74 -27.81
C LYS A 22 8.54 9.59 -26.65
N ASP A 23 8.94 10.82 -26.92
CA ASP A 23 9.49 11.73 -25.91
C ASP A 23 8.43 12.07 -24.85
N GLU A 24 7.17 12.30 -25.24
CA GLU A 24 6.03 12.49 -24.34
C GLU A 24 5.75 11.25 -23.49
N GLU A 25 5.82 10.06 -24.09
CA GLU A 25 5.66 8.80 -23.38
C GLU A 25 6.78 8.58 -22.38
N GLU A 26 8.04 8.83 -22.75
CA GLU A 26 9.20 8.73 -21.87
C GLU A 26 9.10 9.73 -20.71
N ALA A 27 8.75 10.99 -20.99
CA ALA A 27 8.55 12.01 -19.96
C ALA A 27 7.47 11.58 -18.95
N ARG A 28 6.34 11.06 -19.43
CA ARG A 28 5.26 10.54 -18.58
C ARG A 28 5.70 9.35 -17.73
N GLN A 29 6.55 8.46 -18.25
CA GLN A 29 7.07 7.34 -17.46
C GLN A 29 8.06 7.81 -16.39
N GLN A 30 8.94 8.76 -16.73
CA GLN A 30 9.88 9.34 -15.77
C GLN A 30 9.15 10.04 -14.63
N GLU A 31 8.12 10.83 -14.92
CA GLU A 31 7.30 11.50 -13.91
C GLU A 31 6.62 10.50 -12.97
N LYS A 32 6.08 9.40 -13.51
CA LYS A 32 5.49 8.31 -12.71
C LYS A 32 6.52 7.66 -11.78
N GLU A 33 7.74 7.41 -12.27
CA GLU A 33 8.78 6.79 -11.46
C GLU A 33 9.28 7.73 -10.35
N ILE A 34 9.40 9.03 -10.64
CA ILE A 34 9.72 10.04 -9.63
C ILE A 34 8.62 10.10 -8.57
N ALA A 35 7.35 10.18 -8.99
CA ALA A 35 6.21 10.19 -8.07
C ALA A 35 6.18 8.92 -7.19
N ARG A 36 6.45 7.75 -7.77
CA ARG A 36 6.57 6.48 -7.04
C ARG A 36 7.67 6.55 -5.98
N ARG A 37 8.85 7.05 -6.33
CA ARG A 37 9.98 7.18 -5.42
C ARG A 37 9.70 8.17 -4.28
N VAL A 38 9.09 9.31 -4.59
CA VAL A 38 8.67 10.30 -3.59
C VAL A 38 7.65 9.70 -2.63
N GLY A 39 6.63 9.00 -3.15
CA GLY A 39 5.61 8.36 -2.33
C GLY A 39 6.19 7.30 -1.37
N LEU A 40 7.16 6.49 -1.82
CA LEU A 40 7.85 5.53 -0.96
C LEU A 40 8.66 6.23 0.14
N ALA A 41 9.44 7.26 -0.23
CA ALA A 41 10.24 8.02 0.74
C ALA A 41 9.36 8.70 1.80
N GLU A 42 8.19 9.22 1.41
CA GLU A 42 7.23 9.81 2.35
C GLU A 42 6.62 8.76 3.29
N GLN A 43 6.28 7.58 2.77
CA GLN A 43 5.77 6.46 3.59
C GLN A 43 6.82 6.00 4.61
N GLU A 44 8.07 5.82 4.19
CA GLU A 44 9.19 5.45 5.06
C GLU A 44 9.42 6.50 6.14
N ALA A 45 9.52 7.79 5.76
CA ALA A 45 9.69 8.89 6.71
C ALA A 45 8.55 8.95 7.73
N ARG A 46 7.30 8.76 7.28
CA ARG A 46 6.12 8.74 8.16
C ARG A 46 6.17 7.55 9.13
N LEU A 47 6.53 6.36 8.65
CA LEU A 47 6.68 5.18 9.50
C LEU A 47 7.77 5.37 10.54
N ASP A 48 8.91 5.91 10.15
CA ASP A 48 10.02 6.18 11.07
C ASP A 48 9.64 7.19 12.16
N LEU A 49 8.93 8.26 11.79
CA LEU A 49 8.39 9.22 12.76
C LEU A 49 7.43 8.55 13.76
N LEU A 50 6.50 7.72 13.28
CA LEU A 50 5.56 7.00 14.14
C LEU A 50 6.28 5.99 15.04
N ARG A 51 7.25 5.27 14.51
CA ARG A 51 8.06 4.29 15.24
C ARG A 51 8.86 4.97 16.35
N ASN A 52 9.50 6.09 16.05
CA ASN A 52 10.25 6.88 17.01
C ASN A 52 9.33 7.43 18.10
N ARG A 53 8.17 7.99 17.73
CA ARG A 53 7.16 8.48 18.70
C ARG A 53 6.68 7.36 19.62
N SER A 54 6.40 6.17 19.10
CA SER A 54 5.99 5.02 19.89
C SER A 54 7.08 4.58 20.87
N ARG A 55 8.34 4.47 20.40
CA ARG A 55 9.49 4.13 21.25
C ARG A 55 9.69 5.16 22.37
N SER A 56 9.58 6.45 22.08
CA SER A 56 9.70 7.51 23.08
C SER A 56 8.58 7.43 24.13
N LYS A 57 7.33 7.18 23.72
CA LYS A 57 6.21 7.00 24.65
C LYS A 57 6.41 5.78 25.55
N HIS A 58 6.78 4.63 24.97
CA HIS A 58 7.04 3.41 25.72
C HIS A 58 8.20 3.59 26.71
N HIS A 59 9.26 4.30 26.32
CA HIS A 59 10.35 4.63 27.24
C HIS A 59 9.89 5.55 28.38
N GLN A 60 9.02 6.53 28.10
CA GLN A 60 8.42 7.38 29.13
C GLN A 60 7.59 6.55 30.12
N GLU A 61 6.71 5.67 29.64
CA GLU A 61 5.89 4.77 30.47
C GLU A 61 6.73 3.80 31.31
N ILE A 62 7.82 3.24 30.76
CA ILE A 62 8.75 2.40 31.54
C ILE A 62 9.47 3.25 32.60
N SER A 63 9.89 4.46 32.25
CA SER A 63 10.60 5.35 33.18
C SER A 63 9.72 5.87 34.32
N SER A 64 8.41 6.03 34.09
CA SER A 64 7.43 6.41 35.11
C SER A 64 7.03 5.22 35.98
N THR A 65 6.83 4.03 35.39
CA THR A 65 6.50 2.80 36.15
C THR A 65 7.68 2.29 36.99
N SER A 66 8.92 2.42 36.52
CA SER A 66 10.12 2.08 37.29
C SER A 66 10.40 3.05 38.46
N LYS A 67 9.84 4.26 38.44
CA LYS A 67 9.85 5.19 39.60
C LYS A 67 8.69 4.97 40.56
N ALA A 68 7.60 4.34 40.11
CA ALA A 68 6.41 4.07 40.93
C ALA A 68 6.42 2.67 41.58
N ASN A 69 7.13 1.68 41.04
CA ASN A 69 7.15 0.32 41.58
C ASN A 69 8.33 0.06 42.53
N SER A 70 8.26 0.68 43.71
CA SER A 70 8.87 0.18 44.96
C SER A 70 7.86 -0.60 45.82
N GLY A 71 6.82 -1.16 45.22
CA GLY A 71 5.90 -2.04 45.93
C GLY A 71 4.56 -2.18 45.25
N THR A 72 4.41 -3.22 44.41
CA THR A 72 3.23 -4.10 44.34
C THR A 72 3.54 -5.13 43.25
N VAL A 73 3.99 -6.30 43.68
CA VAL A 73 4.07 -7.49 42.82
C VAL A 73 2.63 -7.95 42.60
N VAL A 74 2.05 -7.62 41.45
CA VAL A 74 0.76 -8.18 41.04
C VAL A 74 1.04 -9.58 40.48
N GLN A 75 0.82 -10.58 41.32
CA GLN A 75 0.96 -11.99 40.97
C GLN A 75 -0.23 -12.41 40.11
N PHE A 76 -0.07 -12.36 38.79
CA PHE A 76 -1.01 -12.98 37.86
C PHE A 76 -0.81 -14.49 37.91
N VAL A 77 -1.83 -15.16 38.42
CA VAL A 77 -1.91 -16.62 38.57
C VAL A 77 -1.88 -17.27 37.19
N ALA A 78 -1.03 -18.29 37.07
CA ALA A 78 -0.74 -19.00 35.83
C ALA A 78 -1.93 -19.86 35.37
N GLU A 79 -2.83 -19.28 34.57
CA GLU A 79 -3.76 -20.05 33.72
C GLU A 79 -4.08 -19.35 32.36
N GLY A 80 -3.51 -18.15 32.12
CA GLY A 80 -3.98 -17.25 31.07
C GLY A 80 -2.97 -16.82 30.00
N ASN A 81 -1.80 -17.46 29.87
CA ASN A 81 -0.79 -17.08 28.86
C ASN A 81 -1.07 -17.73 27.48
N LYS A 82 -2.35 -17.79 27.07
CA LYS A 82 -2.69 -18.08 25.68
C LYS A 82 -2.73 -16.73 24.96
N PRO A 83 -2.02 -16.55 23.83
CA PRO A 83 -2.21 -15.36 23.02
C PRO A 83 -3.70 -15.23 22.69
N THR A 84 -4.25 -14.03 22.80
CA THR A 84 -5.66 -13.76 22.47
C THR A 84 -5.92 -14.17 21.03
N ASN A 85 -6.66 -15.26 20.83
CA ASN A 85 -6.96 -15.79 19.51
C ASN A 85 -8.08 -14.96 18.87
N PHE A 86 -7.71 -13.95 18.08
CA PHE A 86 -8.65 -13.11 17.32
C PHE A 86 -9.51 -13.90 16.31
N PHE A 87 -9.16 -15.15 16.03
CA PHE A 87 -9.83 -16.01 15.07
C PHE A 87 -10.73 -17.06 15.72
N GLN A 88 -10.89 -17.04 17.05
CA GLN A 88 -11.71 -18.02 17.77
C GLN A 88 -13.16 -18.04 17.27
N ASP A 89 -13.72 -16.89 16.92
CA ASP A 89 -15.08 -16.76 16.40
C ASP A 89 -15.22 -17.33 14.97
N ILE A 90 -14.15 -17.29 14.18
CA ILE A 90 -14.13 -17.81 12.80
C ILE A 90 -13.93 -19.34 12.81
N GLU A 91 -13.07 -19.82 13.69
CA GLU A 91 -12.85 -21.27 13.89
C GLU A 91 -14.09 -21.96 14.47
N SER A 92 -14.80 -21.29 15.39
CA SER A 92 -16.03 -21.81 15.99
C SER A 92 -17.26 -21.70 15.08
N SER A 93 -17.32 -20.69 14.20
CA SER A 93 -18.40 -20.53 13.23
C SER A 93 -18.28 -21.45 12.01
N GLY A 94 -17.18 -22.19 11.87
CA GLY A 94 -17.00 -23.17 10.79
C GLY A 94 -16.94 -22.55 9.39
N VAL A 95 -16.75 -21.23 9.30
CA VAL A 95 -16.64 -20.51 8.03
C VAL A 95 -15.27 -20.82 7.43
N SER A 96 -15.28 -21.65 6.38
CA SER A 96 -14.04 -22.03 5.69
C SER A 96 -13.38 -20.82 5.03
N LEU A 97 -12.11 -20.57 5.38
CA LEU A 97 -11.25 -19.56 4.74
C LEU A 97 -11.03 -19.82 3.24
N THR A 98 -11.33 -21.03 2.76
CA THR A 98 -11.21 -21.43 1.35
C THR A 98 -12.55 -21.45 0.62
N ALA A 99 -13.67 -21.22 1.32
CA ALA A 99 -14.97 -21.13 0.68
C ALA A 99 -15.05 -19.85 -0.17
N LYS A 100 -15.29 -20.03 -1.47
CA LYS A 100 -15.56 -18.92 -2.37
C LYS A 100 -16.92 -18.31 -2.01
N ASN A 101 -16.96 -16.99 -1.85
CA ASN A 101 -18.21 -16.25 -1.65
C ASN A 101 -19.09 -16.42 -2.89
N SER A 102 -20.25 -17.07 -2.74
CA SER A 102 -21.19 -17.36 -3.81
C SER A 102 -21.73 -16.09 -4.48
N GLU A 103 -21.83 -14.99 -3.73
CA GLU A 103 -22.31 -13.70 -4.26
C GLU A 103 -21.27 -13.11 -5.24
N ASN A 104 -19.98 -13.19 -4.89
CA ASN A 104 -18.87 -12.70 -5.72
C ASN A 104 -18.70 -13.48 -7.03
N GLU A 105 -18.96 -14.79 -7.03
CA GLU A 105 -18.94 -15.59 -8.27
C GLU A 105 -20.15 -15.26 -9.17
N ALA A 106 -21.32 -14.95 -8.58
CA ALA A 106 -22.50 -14.54 -9.31
C ALA A 106 -22.34 -13.16 -9.97
N GLU A 107 -21.71 -12.20 -9.27
CA GLU A 107 -21.40 -10.87 -9.82
C GLU A 107 -20.39 -10.95 -10.96
N LYS A 108 -19.29 -11.69 -10.78
CA LYS A 108 -18.28 -11.91 -11.85
C LYS A 108 -18.85 -12.59 -13.08
N LYS A 109 -19.88 -13.44 -12.92
CA LYS A 109 -20.53 -14.09 -14.05
C LYS A 109 -21.40 -13.10 -14.84
N LYS A 110 -22.13 -12.22 -14.15
CA LYS A 110 -22.94 -11.16 -14.79
C LYS A 110 -22.07 -10.14 -15.52
N GLU A 111 -20.97 -9.71 -14.91
CA GLU A 111 -20.05 -8.76 -15.54
C GLU A 111 -19.39 -9.33 -16.81
N LYS A 112 -19.10 -10.65 -16.82
CA LYS A 112 -18.64 -11.33 -18.03
C LYS A 112 -19.70 -11.44 -19.12
N GLU A 113 -20.96 -11.63 -18.76
CA GLU A 113 -22.09 -11.73 -19.70
C GLU A 113 -22.50 -10.36 -20.25
N GLU A 114 -22.27 -9.27 -19.50
CA GLU A 114 -22.53 -7.90 -19.96
C GLU A 114 -21.38 -7.33 -20.82
N ALA A 115 -20.19 -7.90 -20.70
CA ALA A 115 -19.03 -7.53 -21.51
C ALA A 115 -18.92 -8.29 -22.85
N GLU A 116 -19.75 -9.32 -23.06
CA GLU A 116 -19.85 -10.12 -24.29
C GLU A 116 -21.04 -9.67 -25.15
#